data_AF-A0A7K0ZJD6-F1
#
_entry.id   AF-A0A7K0ZJD6-F1
#
_cell.length_a   1.000
_cell.length_b   1.000
_cell.length_c   1.000
_cell.angle_alpha   90.00
_cell.angle_beta   90.00
_cell.angle_gamma   90.00
#
_symmetry.space_group_name_H-M   'P 1'
#
loop_
_entity.id
_entity.type
_entity.pdbx_description
1 polymer ?
#
loop_
_entity_poly.entity_id
_entity_poly.type
_entity_poly.pdbx_seq_one_letter_code
_entity_poly.pdbx_strand_id
1 'polypeptide(L)'
;VRISASDWVPDGLTEEESVEVAQAFIDHGADIIDVSTGQTTAAAVPEYGRSYQTPFSDRIRNRVGAATMAVGAISSWDDVNTIIAAGRADLCAIGRPHLFDPAWTLHAAADQEYRIAWPTPYVGGSWKPPAGRNEDPKPRLQLVPEDSSVVIRPSRWRPNS
;
A
#
# COMPACT_ATOMS: atom_id res chain seq x y z
N VAL A 1 2.76 -8.57 19.91
CA VAL A 1 1.71 -9.61 20.07
C VAL A 1 0.50 -9.21 19.24
N ARG A 2 -0.25 -10.15 18.63
CA ARG A 2 -1.52 -9.84 17.93
C ARG A 2 -2.72 -10.20 18.80
N ILE A 3 -3.71 -9.32 18.88
CA ILE A 3 -4.93 -9.53 19.65
C ILE A 3 -6.19 -9.34 18.78
N SER A 4 -7.30 -9.92 19.23
CA SER A 4 -8.64 -9.50 18.83
C SER A 4 -9.13 -8.50 19.87
N ALA A 5 -9.44 -7.27 19.47
CA ALA A 5 -9.86 -6.19 20.37
C ALA A 5 -11.37 -6.09 20.57
N SER A 6 -12.14 -6.93 19.88
CA SER A 6 -13.58 -7.08 20.10
C SER A 6 -14.03 -8.42 19.52
N ASP A 7 -14.89 -9.12 20.24
CA ASP A 7 -15.51 -10.37 19.75
C ASP A 7 -16.81 -10.13 18.97
N TRP A 8 -17.30 -8.88 18.94
CA TRP A 8 -18.54 -8.49 18.26
C TRP A 8 -19.80 -9.24 18.74
N VAL A 9 -19.83 -9.61 20.02
CA VAL A 9 -21.00 -10.19 20.70
C VAL A 9 -21.15 -9.57 22.11
N PRO A 10 -22.36 -9.49 22.68
CA PRO A 10 -22.60 -8.82 23.97
C PRO A 10 -21.77 -9.35 25.14
N ASP A 11 -21.58 -10.67 25.23
CA ASP A 11 -20.84 -11.33 26.31
C ASP A 11 -19.39 -11.67 25.93
N GLY A 12 -18.86 -11.03 24.88
CA GLY A 12 -17.50 -11.24 24.39
C GLY A 12 -16.54 -10.17 24.90
N LEU A 13 -15.27 -10.29 24.52
CA LEU A 13 -14.27 -9.26 24.83
C LEU A 13 -14.71 -7.91 24.27
N THR A 14 -14.73 -6.91 25.14
CA THR A 14 -15.06 -5.53 24.80
C THR A 14 -13.83 -4.73 24.41
N GLU A 15 -14.05 -3.58 23.77
CA GLU A 15 -12.97 -2.67 23.37
C GLU A 15 -12.19 -2.13 24.58
N GLU A 16 -12.84 -1.96 25.73
CA GLU A 16 -12.22 -1.47 26.96
C GLU A 16 -11.33 -2.54 27.59
N GLU A 17 -11.82 -3.77 27.71
CA GLU A 17 -11.02 -4.91 28.18
C GLU A 17 -9.81 -5.16 27.26
N SER A 18 -9.95 -4.89 25.95
CA SER A 18 -8.81 -5.01 25.03
C SER A 18 -7.64 -4.07 25.36
N VAL A 19 -7.92 -2.90 25.96
CA VAL A 19 -6.88 -1.97 26.44
C VAL A 19 -6.14 -2.57 27.63
N GLU A 20 -6.86 -3.21 28.56
CA GLU A 20 -6.26 -3.89 29.71
C GLU A 20 -5.42 -5.09 29.27
N VAL A 21 -5.92 -5.88 28.31
CA VAL A 21 -5.16 -6.99 27.70
C VAL A 21 -3.90 -6.48 27.02
N ALA A 22 -4.00 -5.38 26.26
CA ALA A 22 -2.85 -4.77 25.61
C ALA A 22 -1.82 -4.29 26.64
N GLN A 23 -2.25 -3.58 27.69
CA GLN A 23 -1.38 -3.14 28.78
C GLN A 23 -0.67 -4.33 29.44
N ALA A 24 -1.40 -5.40 29.73
CA ALA A 24 -0.81 -6.61 30.31
C ALA A 24 0.30 -7.19 29.43
N PHE A 25 0.13 -7.23 28.11
CA PHE A 25 1.19 -7.68 27.20
C PHE A 25 2.40 -6.74 27.20
N ILE A 26 2.19 -5.43 27.20
CA ILE A 26 3.26 -4.43 27.26
C ILE A 26 4.05 -4.55 28.57
N ASP A 27 3.36 -4.71 29.71
CA ASP A 27 3.99 -4.87 31.03
C ASP A 27 4.87 -6.13 31.11
N HIS A 28 4.59 -7.13 30.25
CA HIS A 28 5.37 -8.36 30.12
C HIS A 28 6.37 -8.32 28.95
N GLY A 29 6.63 -7.14 28.38
CA GLY A 29 7.71 -6.92 27.43
C GLY A 29 7.32 -7.06 25.95
N ALA A 30 6.04 -7.00 25.59
CA ALA A 30 5.67 -6.85 24.19
C ALA A 30 6.07 -5.47 23.66
N ASP A 31 6.76 -5.41 22.51
CA ASP A 31 7.18 -4.12 21.92
C ASP A 31 6.05 -3.40 21.18
N ILE A 32 5.10 -4.17 20.64
CA ILE A 32 4.02 -3.66 19.78
C ILE A 32 2.79 -4.56 19.87
N ILE A 33 1.61 -3.95 19.82
CA ILE A 33 0.32 -4.64 19.74
C ILE A 33 -0.24 -4.55 18.32
N ASP A 34 -0.43 -5.69 17.66
CA ASP A 34 -1.11 -5.82 16.38
C ASP A 34 -2.61 -6.01 16.62
N VAL A 35 -3.41 -5.03 16.21
CA VAL A 35 -4.80 -4.90 16.65
C VAL A 35 -5.75 -5.33 15.54
N SER A 36 -6.34 -6.53 15.71
CA SER A 36 -7.42 -7.08 14.88
C SER A 36 -8.72 -7.13 15.67
N THR A 37 -9.81 -7.63 15.07
CA THR A 37 -11.06 -7.95 15.79
C THR A 37 -11.72 -9.22 15.24
N GLY A 38 -12.60 -9.82 16.05
CA GLY A 38 -13.49 -10.93 15.71
C GLY A 38 -12.82 -12.28 15.52
N GLN A 39 -13.49 -13.14 14.76
CA GLN A 39 -13.10 -14.53 14.43
C GLN A 39 -13.06 -15.51 15.62
N THR A 40 -13.68 -15.14 16.74
CA THR A 40 -13.78 -15.97 17.96
C THR A 40 -15.08 -16.76 18.04
N THR A 41 -16.16 -16.27 17.40
CA THR A 41 -17.47 -16.93 17.37
C THR A 41 -18.21 -16.69 16.05
N ALA A 42 -19.07 -17.64 15.65
CA ALA A 42 -19.93 -17.51 14.48
C ALA A 42 -21.10 -16.53 14.69
N ALA A 43 -21.40 -16.18 15.94
CA ALA A 43 -22.45 -15.21 16.28
C ALA A 43 -22.01 -13.74 16.16
N ALA A 44 -20.73 -13.51 15.88
CA ALA A 44 -20.15 -12.17 15.75
C ALA A 44 -20.87 -11.34 14.69
N VAL A 45 -21.20 -10.09 15.02
CA VAL A 45 -21.81 -9.13 14.09
C VAL A 45 -20.87 -7.93 13.89
N PRO A 46 -19.77 -8.10 13.14
CA PRO A 46 -18.81 -7.04 12.90
C PRO A 46 -19.34 -5.93 12.00
N GLU A 47 -19.07 -4.69 12.40
CA GLU A 47 -19.33 -3.52 11.58
C GLU A 47 -18.17 -3.29 10.60
N TYR A 48 -18.30 -3.88 9.41
CA TYR A 48 -17.28 -3.73 8.37
C TYR A 48 -17.32 -2.35 7.72
N GLY A 49 -16.14 -1.89 7.31
CA GLY A 49 -15.94 -0.64 6.60
C GLY A 49 -14.48 -0.44 6.21
N ARG A 50 -14.17 0.69 5.58
CA ARG A 50 -12.77 1.06 5.33
C ARG A 50 -12.07 1.26 6.66
N SER A 51 -10.93 0.60 6.84
CA SER A 51 -10.07 0.79 8.02
C SER A 51 -10.80 0.54 9.36
N TYR A 52 -11.81 -0.32 9.38
CA TYR A 52 -12.78 -0.48 10.48
C TYR A 52 -12.17 -0.90 11.83
N GLN A 53 -10.99 -1.52 11.86
CA GLN A 53 -10.31 -1.87 13.11
C GLN A 53 -9.36 -0.78 13.62
N THR A 54 -9.14 0.27 12.84
CA THR A 54 -8.24 1.38 13.21
C THR A 54 -8.65 2.08 14.52
N PRO A 55 -9.95 2.29 14.83
CA PRO A 55 -10.34 2.90 16.10
C PRO A 55 -9.87 2.10 17.33
N PHE A 56 -9.74 0.77 17.23
CA PHE A 56 -9.21 -0.06 18.32
C PHE A 56 -7.70 0.16 18.50
N SER A 57 -6.95 0.23 17.38
CA SER A 57 -5.53 0.56 17.38
C SER A 57 -5.27 1.94 17.98
N ASP A 58 -6.07 2.93 17.60
CA ASP A 58 -6.03 4.30 18.09
C ASP A 58 -6.25 4.36 19.59
N ARG A 59 -7.30 3.68 20.07
CA ARG A 59 -7.64 3.63 21.50
C ARG A 59 -6.51 3.00 22.32
N ILE A 60 -6.02 1.82 21.92
CA ILE A 60 -4.94 1.13 22.63
C ILE A 60 -3.68 2.00 22.65
N ARG A 61 -3.26 2.52 21.50
CA ARG A 61 -2.05 3.35 21.38
C ARG A 61 -2.08 4.54 22.33
N ASN A 62 -3.17 5.30 22.30
CA ASN A 62 -3.26 6.56 23.02
C ASN A 62 -3.59 6.39 24.52
N ARG A 63 -4.10 5.23 24.94
CA ARG A 63 -4.38 4.96 26.36
C ARG A 63 -3.27 4.18 27.07
N VAL A 64 -2.69 3.19 26.41
CA VAL A 64 -1.56 2.41 26.92
C VAL A 64 -0.25 3.19 26.78
N GLY A 65 -0.17 4.10 25.80
CA GLY A 65 1.08 4.81 25.48
C GLY A 65 2.13 3.91 24.85
N ALA A 66 1.70 2.84 24.17
CA ALA A 66 2.56 1.85 23.54
C ALA A 66 2.37 1.81 22.02
N ALA A 67 3.37 1.28 21.31
CA ALA A 67 3.31 1.18 19.87
C ALA A 67 2.20 0.21 19.43
N THR A 68 1.48 0.57 18.36
CA THR A 68 0.46 -0.31 17.76
C THR A 68 0.63 -0.48 16.26
N MET A 69 0.15 -1.62 15.76
CA MET A 69 0.01 -1.91 14.34
C MET A 69 -1.47 -2.06 14.00
N ALA A 70 -1.97 -1.20 13.11
CA ALA A 70 -3.33 -1.26 12.60
C ALA A 70 -3.44 -2.24 11.42
N VAL A 71 -4.57 -2.96 11.34
CA VAL A 71 -4.91 -3.84 10.22
C VAL A 71 -6.40 -3.73 9.90
N GLY A 72 -6.87 -4.35 8.82
CA GLY A 72 -8.30 -4.48 8.53
C GLY A 72 -8.79 -3.46 7.51
N ALA A 73 -9.00 -3.93 6.28
CA ALA A 73 -9.49 -3.13 5.15
C ALA A 73 -8.67 -1.86 4.81
N ILE A 74 -7.40 -1.79 5.23
CA ILE A 74 -6.43 -0.79 4.78
C ILE A 74 -6.02 -1.15 3.36
N SER A 75 -6.31 -0.26 2.39
CA SER A 75 -6.31 -0.65 0.96
C SER A 75 -5.42 0.23 0.07
N SER A 76 -5.12 1.46 0.47
CA SER A 76 -4.25 2.38 -0.29
C SER A 76 -3.06 2.89 0.54
N TRP A 77 -2.03 3.39 -0.14
CA TRP A 77 -0.95 4.09 0.57
C TRP A 77 -1.46 5.35 1.27
N ASP A 78 -2.52 5.96 0.74
CA ASP A 78 -3.22 7.10 1.36
C ASP A 78 -3.93 6.71 2.67
N ASP A 79 -4.53 5.50 2.76
CA ASP A 79 -5.02 4.95 4.03
C ASP A 79 -3.89 4.91 5.07
N VAL A 80 -2.75 4.32 4.68
CA VAL A 80 -1.59 4.16 5.57
C VAL A 80 -1.10 5.52 6.07
N ASN A 81 -0.86 6.45 5.15
CA ASN A 81 -0.39 7.79 5.51
C ASN A 81 -1.38 8.50 6.43
N THR A 82 -2.69 8.40 6.16
CA THR A 82 -3.72 8.98 7.01
C THR A 82 -3.71 8.39 8.42
N ILE A 83 -3.59 7.06 8.55
CA ILE A 83 -3.57 6.37 9.85
C ILE A 83 -2.34 6.80 10.67
N ILE A 84 -1.16 6.79 10.06
CA ILE A 84 0.10 7.14 10.72
C ILE A 84 0.14 8.63 11.07
N ALA A 85 -0.18 9.51 10.13
CA ALA A 85 -0.16 10.95 10.34
C ALA A 85 -1.16 11.42 11.41
N ALA A 86 -2.29 10.71 11.55
CA ALA A 86 -3.27 10.96 12.61
C ALA A 86 -2.86 10.37 13.98
N GLY A 87 -1.72 9.68 14.09
CA GLY A 87 -1.26 9.07 15.34
C GLY A 87 -2.11 7.89 15.81
N ARG A 88 -2.83 7.23 14.91
CA ARG A 88 -3.75 6.11 15.24
C ARG A 88 -3.06 4.74 15.25
N ALA A 89 -1.86 4.67 14.71
CA ALA A 89 -0.97 3.52 14.76
C ALA A 89 0.47 3.95 14.46
N ASP A 90 1.44 3.10 14.80
CA ASP A 90 2.85 3.28 14.47
C ASP A 90 3.24 2.44 13.24
N LEU A 91 2.50 1.36 12.97
CA LEU A 91 2.61 0.54 11.76
C LEU A 91 1.22 0.23 11.17
N CYS A 92 1.20 -0.10 9.87
CA CYS A 92 0.01 -0.63 9.19
C CYS A 92 0.33 -1.99 8.55
N ALA A 93 -0.46 -3.01 8.89
CA ALA A 93 -0.39 -4.32 8.24
C ALA A 93 -1.34 -4.38 7.04
N ILE A 94 -0.79 -4.77 5.88
CA ILE A 94 -1.50 -4.82 4.60
C ILE A 94 -1.65 -6.27 4.15
N GLY A 95 -2.89 -6.73 4.02
CA GLY A 95 -3.24 -8.11 3.62
C GLY A 95 -3.61 -8.21 2.14
N ARG A 96 -4.92 -8.18 1.84
CA ARG A 96 -5.49 -8.35 0.48
C ARG A 96 -4.82 -7.49 -0.61
N PRO A 97 -4.39 -6.23 -0.37
CA PRO A 97 -3.68 -5.47 -1.41
C PRO A 97 -2.39 -6.14 -1.87
N HIS A 98 -1.61 -6.77 -0.97
CA HIS A 98 -0.42 -7.54 -1.37
C HIS A 98 -0.75 -8.81 -2.15
N LEU A 99 -1.95 -9.39 -1.98
CA LEU A 99 -2.40 -10.54 -2.77
C LEU A 99 -2.78 -10.13 -4.20
N PHE A 100 -3.37 -8.94 -4.35
CA PHE A 100 -3.74 -8.38 -5.65
C PHE A 100 -2.51 -7.84 -6.40
N ASP A 101 -1.59 -7.19 -5.68
CA ASP A 101 -0.37 -6.60 -6.18
C ASP A 101 0.81 -6.96 -5.25
N PRO A 102 1.60 -7.99 -5.57
CA PRO A 102 2.74 -8.37 -4.74
C PRO A 102 3.84 -7.30 -4.65
N ALA A 103 3.87 -6.35 -5.59
CA ALA A 103 4.80 -5.22 -5.60
C ALA A 103 4.16 -3.95 -5.00
N TRP A 104 3.03 -4.07 -4.28
CA TRP A 104 2.26 -2.96 -3.75
C TRP A 104 3.11 -1.92 -3.01
N THR A 105 4.06 -2.32 -2.16
CA THR A 105 4.93 -1.37 -1.46
C THR A 105 5.85 -0.59 -2.41
N LEU A 106 6.37 -1.25 -3.45
CA LEU A 106 7.19 -0.63 -4.49
C LEU A 106 6.37 0.36 -5.33
N HIS A 107 5.15 -0.04 -5.72
CA HIS A 107 4.23 0.83 -6.46
C HIS A 107 3.73 2.00 -5.61
N ALA A 108 3.42 1.78 -4.33
CA ALA A 108 3.05 2.81 -3.37
C ALA A 108 4.16 3.86 -3.20
N ALA A 109 5.43 3.42 -3.14
CA ALA A 109 6.57 4.33 -3.10
C ALA A 109 6.70 5.12 -4.42
N ALA A 110 6.60 4.45 -5.57
CA ALA A 110 6.68 5.09 -6.88
C ALA A 110 5.55 6.11 -7.13
N ASP A 111 4.31 5.81 -6.71
CA ASP A 111 3.16 6.72 -6.81
C ASP A 111 3.32 7.99 -5.96
N GLN A 112 4.11 7.91 -4.89
CA GLN A 112 4.43 9.03 -4.01
C GLN A 112 5.80 9.66 -4.33
N GLU A 113 6.41 9.25 -5.45
CA GLU A 113 7.76 9.68 -5.87
C GLU A 113 8.85 9.41 -4.80
N TYR A 114 8.58 8.51 -3.87
CA TYR A 114 9.51 8.11 -2.82
C TYR A 114 10.49 7.06 -3.33
N ARG A 115 11.79 7.31 -3.15
CA ARG A 115 12.85 6.44 -3.67
C ARG A 115 13.20 5.36 -2.66
N ILE A 116 12.96 4.11 -3.04
CA ILE A 116 13.45 2.91 -2.35
C ILE A 116 14.29 2.07 -3.30
N ALA A 117 15.10 1.14 -2.76
CA ALA A 117 15.86 0.22 -3.58
C ALA A 117 14.91 -0.79 -4.24
N TRP A 118 14.95 -0.87 -5.57
CA TRP A 118 14.27 -1.90 -6.35
C TRP A 118 15.24 -3.05 -6.64
N PRO A 119 14.77 -4.31 -6.71
CA PRO A 119 15.57 -5.40 -7.26
C PRO A 119 16.10 -5.02 -8.64
N THR A 120 17.39 -5.27 -8.92
CA THR A 120 18.04 -4.85 -10.17
C THR A 120 17.23 -5.19 -11.44
N PRO A 121 16.61 -6.38 -11.59
CA PRO A 121 15.80 -6.68 -12.77
C PRO A 121 14.54 -5.83 -12.93
N TYR A 122 14.07 -5.15 -11.88
CA TYR A 122 12.80 -4.42 -11.85
C TYR A 122 12.97 -2.89 -11.80
N VAL A 123 14.21 -2.37 -11.81
CA VAL A 123 14.48 -0.92 -11.73
C VAL A 123 13.71 -0.12 -12.79
N GLY A 124 13.50 -0.67 -13.99
CA GLY A 124 12.70 -0.02 -15.05
C GLY A 124 11.22 0.21 -14.71
N GLY A 125 10.70 -0.46 -13.68
CA GLY A 125 9.36 -0.27 -13.12
C GLY A 125 9.28 0.76 -11.99
N SER A 126 10.41 1.38 -11.59
CA SER A 126 10.49 2.30 -10.44
C SER A 126 9.83 3.67 -10.63
N TRP A 127 9.12 3.83 -11.73
CA TRP A 127 8.30 4.98 -12.08
C TRP A 127 7.02 4.47 -12.74
N LYS A 128 5.91 5.16 -12.46
CA LYS A 128 4.64 4.83 -13.09
C LYS A 128 4.78 5.01 -14.61
N PRO A 129 4.59 3.95 -15.41
CA PRO A 129 4.66 4.09 -16.86
C PRO A 129 3.55 5.04 -17.31
N PRO A 130 3.79 5.84 -18.37
CA PRO A 130 2.75 6.69 -18.92
C PRO A 130 1.57 5.81 -19.35
N ALA A 131 0.47 5.89 -18.61
CA ALA A 131 -0.79 5.31 -19.04
C ALA A 131 -1.25 6.06 -20.28
N GLY A 132 -1.67 5.33 -21.31
CA GLY A 132 -2.07 5.92 -22.58
C GLY A 132 -3.16 6.99 -22.40
N ARG A 133 -2.84 8.21 -22.85
CA ARG A 133 -3.69 9.38 -23.16
C ARG A 133 -4.25 10.18 -21.96
N ASN A 134 -3.47 11.18 -21.54
CA ASN A 134 -4.03 12.54 -21.54
C ASN A 134 -3.90 13.11 -22.95
N GLU A 135 -4.94 13.83 -23.33
CA GLU A 135 -5.33 14.22 -24.67
C GLU A 135 -4.37 15.24 -25.30
N ASP A 136 -3.57 14.78 -26.25
CA ASP A 136 -3.36 15.47 -27.52
C ASP A 136 -2.97 14.39 -28.54
N PRO A 137 -3.48 14.44 -29.78
CA PRO A 137 -2.97 13.56 -30.83
C PRO A 137 -1.47 13.85 -30.96
N LYS A 138 -0.63 12.88 -30.60
CA LYS A 138 0.82 12.95 -30.86
C LYS A 138 1.00 13.41 -32.30
N PRO A 139 1.83 14.45 -32.56
CA PRO A 139 2.04 14.91 -33.93
C PRO A 139 2.40 13.71 -34.79
N ARG A 140 1.69 13.57 -35.92
CA ARG A 140 1.86 12.45 -36.83
C ARG A 140 3.35 12.43 -37.20
N LEU A 141 4.04 11.34 -36.86
CA LEU A 141 5.42 11.11 -37.30
C LEU A 141 5.40 11.11 -38.84
N GLN A 142 5.75 12.24 -39.45
CA GLN A 142 6.00 12.32 -40.87
C GLN A 142 7.41 11.74 -41.09
N LEU A 143 7.47 10.58 -41.75
CA LEU A 143 8.75 9.94 -42.11
C LEU A 143 9.46 10.64 -43.28
N VAL A 144 9.00 11.82 -43.68
CA VAL A 144 9.47 12.51 -44.88
C VAL A 144 9.60 14.00 -44.56
N PRO A 145 10.73 14.66 -44.88
CA PRO A 145 10.81 16.11 -44.88
C PRO A 145 9.80 16.68 -45.88
N GLU A 146 9.06 17.73 -45.51
CA GLU A 146 8.08 18.40 -46.40
C GLU A 146 8.69 18.93 -47.70
N ASP A 147 10.02 19.01 -47.77
CA ASP A 147 10.76 19.43 -48.95
C ASP A 147 11.87 18.42 -49.29
N SER A 148 11.48 17.20 -49.67
CA SER A 148 12.42 16.25 -50.25
C SER A 148 12.60 16.54 -51.74
N SER A 149 13.45 17.51 -52.08
CA SER A 149 14.21 17.38 -53.31
C SER A 149 14.95 16.04 -53.22
N VAL A 150 14.57 15.09 -54.08
CA VAL A 150 15.16 13.75 -54.11
C VAL A 150 16.65 13.91 -54.45
N VAL A 151 17.52 13.77 -53.46
CA VAL A 151 18.97 13.82 -53.66
C VAL A 151 19.59 12.45 -53.32
N ILE A 152 19.99 11.78 -54.42
CA ILE A 152 20.99 10.72 -54.60
C ILE A 152 20.59 9.29 -54.18
N ARG A 153 20.26 8.50 -55.20
CA ARG A 153 20.21 7.03 -55.14
C ARG A 153 21.61 6.50 -54.77
N PRO A 154 21.76 5.60 -53.78
CA PRO A 154 23.05 4.98 -53.53
C PRO A 154 23.48 4.17 -54.75
N SER A 155 24.66 4.47 -55.28
CA SER A 155 25.30 3.69 -56.34
C SER A 155 25.48 2.26 -55.83
N ARG A 156 24.91 1.28 -56.55
CA ARG A 156 25.15 -0.14 -56.28
C ARG A 156 26.65 -0.41 -56.30
N TRP A 157 27.15 -1.01 -55.22
CA TRP A 157 28.51 -1.52 -55.13
C TRP A 157 28.82 -2.43 -56.33
N ARG A 158 29.98 -2.22 -56.96
CA ARG A 158 30.52 -3.12 -57.97
C ARG A 158 31.88 -3.64 -57.47
N PRO A 159 32.12 -4.96 -57.54
CA PRO A 159 33.46 -5.50 -57.24
C PRO A 159 34.46 -5.05 -58.30
N ASN A 160 35.69 -4.73 -57.88
CA ASN A 160 36.81 -4.52 -58.78
C ASN A 160 37.31 -5.88 -59.29
N SER A 161 37.46 -6.01 -60.61
CA SER A 161 38.13 -7.12 -61.31
C SER A 161 39.64 -6.99 -61.25
#